data_AF-A0A1H9HRY8-F1
#
_entry.id   AF-A0A1H9HRY8-F1
#
_cell.length_a   1.000
_cell.length_b   1.000
_cell.length_c   1.000
_cell.angle_alpha   90.00
_cell.angle_beta   90.00
_cell.angle_gamma   90.00
#
_symmetry.space_group_name_H-M   'P 1'
#
loop_
_entity.id
_entity.type
_entity.pdbx_description
1 polymer ?
#
loop_
_entity_poly.entity_id
_entity_poly.type
_entity_poly.pdbx_seq_one_letter_code
_entity_poly.pdbx_strand_id
1 'polypeptide(L)' 'MARMTSMDALETKIEKAQEQVSRTKKQYDAALARLSDLLDKRDALRRDELVKAILKSDKTYEEVLEFLGSGQEEAE' A
#
# COMPACT_ATOMS: atom_id res chain seq x y z
N MET A 1 23.41 -47.48 -1.47
CA MET A 1 24.10 -46.21 -1.13
C MET A 1 23.68 -45.05 -2.05
N ALA A 2 23.72 -45.15 -3.38
CA ALA A 2 23.37 -44.03 -4.29
C ALA A 2 21.94 -43.46 -4.17
N ARG A 3 20.96 -44.28 -3.74
CA ARG A 3 19.54 -43.86 -3.59
C ARG A 3 19.27 -42.98 -2.37
N MET A 4 20.08 -43.11 -1.31
CA MET A 4 19.99 -42.22 -0.12
C MET A 4 20.57 -40.85 -0.45
N THR A 5 21.71 -40.80 -1.15
CA THR A 5 22.33 -39.54 -1.59
C THR A 5 21.40 -38.71 -2.50
N SER A 6 20.54 -39.37 -3.30
CA SER A 6 19.53 -38.66 -4.10
C SER A 6 18.37 -38.09 -3.29
N MET A 7 18.03 -38.70 -2.14
CA MET A 7 16.98 -38.18 -1.26
C MET A 7 17.50 -37.00 -0.42
N ASP A 8 18.71 -37.11 0.14
CA ASP A 8 19.34 -35.99 0.87
C ASP A 8 19.50 -34.75 -0.04
N ALA A 9 19.85 -34.97 -1.31
CA ALA A 9 19.94 -33.92 -2.31
C ALA A 9 18.57 -33.31 -2.65
N LEU A 10 17.49 -34.10 -2.59
CA LEU A 10 16.13 -33.61 -2.79
C LEU A 10 15.66 -32.80 -1.58
N GLU A 11 15.89 -33.30 -0.36
CA GLU A 11 15.57 -32.60 0.89
C GLU A 11 16.28 -31.24 0.96
N THR A 12 17.58 -31.20 0.64
CA THR A 12 18.34 -29.94 0.56
C THR A 12 17.73 -28.93 -0.43
N LYS A 13 17.21 -29.40 -1.57
CA LYS A 13 16.54 -28.53 -2.55
C LYS A 13 15.20 -28.03 -2.04
N ILE A 14 14.44 -28.88 -1.33
CA ILE A 14 13.18 -28.52 -0.70
C ILE A 14 13.42 -27.46 0.38
N GLU A 15 14.40 -27.64 1.26
CA GLU A 15 14.76 -26.66 2.29
C GLU A 15 15.12 -25.30 1.69
N LYS A 16 15.95 -25.28 0.64
CA LYS A 16 16.29 -24.04 -0.08
C LYS A 16 15.06 -23.38 -0.70
N ALA A 17 14.15 -24.16 -1.28
CA ALA A 17 12.92 -23.65 -1.85
C ALA A 17 12.01 -23.06 -0.76
N GLN A 18 11.88 -23.73 0.39
CA GLN A 18 11.12 -23.24 1.55
C GLN A 18 11.71 -21.93 2.10
N GLU A 19 13.03 -21.84 2.22
CA GLU A 19 13.70 -20.62 2.66
C GLU A 19 13.46 -19.48 1.67
N GLN A 20 13.57 -19.77 0.36
CA GLN A 20 13.30 -18.78 -0.67
C GLN A 20 11.85 -18.29 -0.63
N VAL A 21 10.87 -19.17 -0.44
CA VAL A 21 9.47 -18.80 -0.28
C VAL A 21 9.29 -17.89 0.94
N SER A 22 9.90 -18.21 2.07
CA SER A 22 9.84 -17.39 3.29
C SER A 22 10.45 -16.00 3.07
N ARG A 23 11.61 -15.93 2.41
CA ARG A 23 12.28 -14.67 2.08
C ARG A 23 11.44 -13.81 1.13
N THR A 24 10.90 -14.41 0.06
CA THR A 24 10.04 -13.71 -0.90
C THR A 24 8.78 -13.18 -0.22
N LYS A 25 8.14 -13.96 0.67
CA LYS A 25 6.98 -13.50 1.43
C LYS A 25 7.31 -12.27 2.28
N LYS A 26 8.42 -12.29 3.02
CA LYS A 26 8.87 -11.13 3.81
C LYS A 26 9.12 -9.89 2.95
N GLN A 27 9.71 -10.07 1.77
CA GLN A 27 9.93 -8.96 0.83
C GLN A 27 8.62 -8.41 0.28
N TYR A 28 7.66 -9.27 -0.03
CA TYR A 28 6.31 -8.88 -0.45
C TYR A 28 5.58 -8.10 0.63
N ASP A 29 5.55 -8.62 1.87
CA ASP A 29 4.92 -7.96 3.01
C ASP A 29 5.55 -6.58 3.28
N ALA A 30 6.89 -6.47 3.19
CA ALA A 30 7.60 -5.20 3.30
C ALA A 30 7.28 -4.22 2.15
N ALA A 31 7.12 -4.72 0.93
CA ALA A 31 6.74 -3.90 -0.22
C ALA A 31 5.30 -3.37 -0.07
N LEU A 32 4.38 -4.19 0.44
CA LEU A 32 3.02 -3.77 0.77
C LEU A 32 2.99 -2.67 1.83
N ALA A 33 3.74 -2.84 2.93
CA ALA A 33 3.83 -1.83 3.98
C ALA A 33 4.34 -0.49 3.42
N ARG A 34 5.40 -0.53 2.62
CA ARG A 34 5.94 0.67 1.96
C ARG A 34 4.95 1.33 1.01
N LEU A 35 4.16 0.53 0.28
CA LEU A 35 3.13 1.06 -0.61
C LEU A 35 2.03 1.77 0.20
N SER A 36 1.56 1.15 1.28
CA SER A 36 0.57 1.77 2.18
C SER A 36 1.08 3.11 2.71
N ASP A 37 2.30 3.15 3.26
CA ASP A 37 2.91 4.37 3.78
C ASP A 37 2.99 5.50 2.73
N LEU A 38 3.27 5.15 1.47
CA LEU A 38 3.34 6.11 0.38
C LEU A 38 1.96 6.63 -0.02
N LEU A 39 0.93 5.78 -0.02
CA LEU A 39 -0.45 6.18 -0.26
C LEU A 39 -0.94 7.11 0.85
N ASP A 40 -0.67 6.78 2.11
CA ASP A 40 -1.05 7.61 3.26
C ASP A 40 -0.38 8.99 3.20
N LYS A 41 0.92 9.03 2.85
CA LYS A 41 1.64 10.29 2.63
C LYS A 41 1.07 11.10 1.48
N ARG A 42 0.76 10.46 0.34
CA ARG A 42 0.13 11.13 -0.81
C ARG A 42 -1.19 11.76 -0.40
N ASP A 43 -2.01 11.03 0.35
CA ASP A 43 -3.34 11.50 0.75
C ASP A 43 -3.23 12.61 1.80
N ALA A 44 -2.26 12.55 2.71
CA ALA A 44 -1.96 13.65 3.62
C ALA A 44 -1.53 14.92 2.87
N LEU A 45 -0.63 14.81 1.89
CA LEU A 45 -0.19 15.95 1.08
C LEU A 45 -1.36 16.58 0.30
N ARG A 46 -2.21 15.76 -0.31
CA ARG A 46 -3.40 16.26 -1.02
C ARG A 46 -4.37 16.99 -0.09
N ARG A 47 -4.60 16.46 1.12
CA ARG A 47 -5.42 17.14 2.13
C ARG A 47 -4.82 18.48 2.53
N ASP A 48 -3.52 18.52 2.79
CA ASP A 48 -2.82 19.76 3.14
C ASP A 48 -2.86 20.79 2.01
N GLU A 49 -2.71 20.36 0.77
CA GLU A 49 -2.83 21.22 -0.42
C GLU A 49 -4.24 21.79 -0.57
N LEU A 50 -5.28 20.97 -0.39
CA LEU A 50 -6.67 21.42 -0.41
C LEU A 50 -6.94 22.46 0.67
N VAL A 51 -6.50 22.21 1.91
CA VAL A 51 -6.67 23.16 3.01
C VAL A 51 -5.93 24.46 2.72
N LYS A 52 -4.69 24.41 2.21
CA LYS A 52 -3.94 25.61 1.82
C LYS A 52 -4.60 26.37 0.67
N ALA A 53 -5.21 25.67 -0.28
CA ALA A 53 -5.96 26.30 -1.37
C ALA A 53 -7.22 26.99 -0.84
N ILE A 54 -7.96 26.34 0.08
CA ILE A 54 -9.13 26.92 0.73
C ILE A 54 -8.76 28.18 1.52
N LEU A 55 -7.69 28.14 2.33
CA LEU A 55 -7.21 29.30 3.09
C LEU A 55 -6.77 30.48 2.21
N LYS A 56 -6.42 30.22 0.94
CA LYS A 56 -6.07 31.25 -0.05
C LYS A 56 -7.24 31.70 -0.91
N SER A 57 -8.28 30.89 -1.03
CA SER A 57 -9.51 31.29 -1.68
C SER A 57 -10.27 32.14 -0.68
N ASP A 58 -10.70 33.35 -1.04
CA ASP A 58 -11.50 34.23 -0.16
C ASP A 58 -12.92 33.66 0.13
N LYS A 59 -13.10 32.34 0.02
CA LYS A 59 -14.33 31.60 0.23
C LYS A 59 -14.56 31.36 1.72
N THR A 60 -15.82 31.46 2.12
CA THR A 60 -16.21 31.13 3.50
C THR A 60 -16.26 29.62 3.70
N TYR A 61 -16.28 29.21 4.97
CA TYR A 61 -16.43 27.80 5.35
C TYR A 61 -17.71 27.20 4.75
N GLU A 62 -18.83 27.93 4.82
CA GLU A 62 -20.12 27.51 4.29
C GLU A 62 -20.10 27.34 2.77
N GLU A 63 -19.49 28.26 2.02
CA GLU A 63 -19.37 28.17 0.55
C GLU A 63 -18.52 26.97 0.12
N VAL A 64 -17.47 26.66 0.86
CA VAL A 64 -16.63 25.48 0.61
C VAL A 64 -17.40 24.19 0.91
N LEU A 65 -18.16 24.14 2.01
CA LEU A 65 -18.99 22.99 2.33
C LEU A 65 -20.11 22.77 1.32
N GLU A 66 -20.77 23.84 0.87
CA GLU A 66 -21.80 23.76 -0.16
C GLU A 66 -21.22 23.22 -1.47
N PHE A 67 -20.05 23.73 -1.90
CA PHE A 67 -19.36 23.26 -3.10
C PHE A 67 -18.91 21.79 -3.01
N LEU A 68 -18.43 21.35 -1.84
CA LEU A 68 -18.01 19.95 -1.63
C LEU A 68 -19.21 19.01 -1.43
N GLY A 69 -20.31 19.50 -0.86
CA GLY A 69 -21.54 18.76 -0.59
C GLY A 69 -22.43 18.57 -1.81
N SER A 70 -22.38 19.47 -2.80
CA SER A 70 -23.15 19.38 -4.05
C SER A 70 -22.73 18.23 -4.98
N GLY A 71 -21.75 17.41 -4.59
CA GLY A 71 -21.30 16.24 -5.34
C GLY A 71 -21.88 14.89 -4.87
N GLN A 72 -22.73 14.87 -3.84
CA GLN A 72 -23.27 13.63 -3.25
C GLN A 72 -24.68 13.23 -3.74
N GLU A 73 -25.29 13.96 -4.68
CA GLU A 73 -26.65 13.65 -5.19
C GLU A 73 -26.69 12.72 -6.42
N GLU A 74 -25.57 12.28 -6.98
CA GLU A 74 -25.54 11.43 -8.18
C GLU A 74 -24.85 10.08 -7.91
N ALA A 75 -25.49 9.20 -7.15
CA ALA A 75 -25.19 7.77 -7.11
C ALA A 75 -26.43 6.97 -6.64
N GLU A 76 -27.44 6.89 -7.49
CA GLU A 76 -28.47 5.83 -7.45
C GLU A 76 -27.94 4.52 -8.05
#